data_AF-A0A959EHK0-F1
#
_entry.id   AF-A0A959EHK0-F1
#
_cell.length_a   1.000
_cell.length_b   1.000
_cell.length_c   1.000
_cell.angle_alpha   90.00
_cell.angle_beta   90.00
_cell.angle_gamma   90.00
#
_symmetry.space_group_name_H-M   'P 1'
#
loop_
_entity.id
_entity.type
_entity.pdbx_description
1 polymer ?
#
loop_
_entity_poly.entity_id
_entity_poly.type
_entity_poly.pdbx_seq_one_letter_code
_entity_poly.pdbx_strand_id
1 'polypeptide(L)'
;MESINFQYPAWFLIFCALLGLAYALVLYYRDRSFQDGPAWLPPALGFLRWTAVTLISALLLSPLLKTTEKETKRPVIVLAQDESESIRAAMDSTELRDYLDRFGELRRQLEQNYEVVSYGFGSEVRESGEFTFDDKV
;
A
#
# COMPACT_ATOMS: atom_id res chain seq x y z
N MET A 1 7.97 10.56 -2.34
CA MET A 1 8.35 11.44 -1.20
C MET A 1 8.05 10.66 0.06
N GLU A 2 9.08 10.10 0.69
CA GLU A 2 8.94 9.34 1.92
C GLU A 2 8.36 10.25 3.01
N SER A 3 7.19 9.90 3.54
CA SER A 3 6.58 10.64 4.63
C SER A 3 7.03 10.01 5.95
N ILE A 4 7.84 10.75 6.72
CA ILE A 4 8.21 10.35 8.07
C ILE A 4 6.92 10.36 8.91
N ASN A 5 6.46 9.17 9.30
CA ASN A 5 5.28 8.99 10.14
C ASN A 5 5.71 8.49 11.51
N PHE A 6 5.35 9.21 12.55
CA PHE A 6 5.57 8.75 13.92
C PHE A 6 4.41 7.84 14.34
N GLN A 7 4.70 6.77 15.08
CA GLN A 7 3.66 5.92 15.67
C GLN A 7 2.80 6.69 16.68
N TYR A 8 3.44 7.64 17.39
CA TYR A 8 2.80 8.54 18.32
C TYR A 8 2.64 9.93 17.69
N PRO A 9 1.71 10.75 18.20
CA PRO A 9 1.55 12.12 17.73
C PRO A 9 2.87 12.92 17.82
N ALA A 10 3.26 13.59 16.74
CA ALA A 10 4.54 14.30 16.64
C ALA A 10 4.75 15.39 17.71
N TRP A 11 3.68 15.91 18.32
CA TRP A 11 3.76 16.90 19.39
C TRP A 11 4.41 16.34 20.68
N PHE A 12 4.55 15.03 20.82
CA PHE A 12 5.30 14.41 21.92
C PHE A 12 6.79 14.79 21.91
N LEU A 13 7.34 15.23 20.77
CA LEU A 13 8.70 15.76 20.69
C LEU A 13 8.92 16.97 21.61
N ILE A 14 7.85 17.72 21.91
CA ILE A 14 7.90 18.82 22.89
C ILE A 14 8.23 18.27 24.27
N PHE A 15 7.63 17.14 24.68
CA PHE A 15 7.96 16.51 25.96
C PHE A 15 9.39 15.98 25.99
N CYS A 16 9.90 15.43 24.88
CA CYS A 16 11.30 15.01 24.78
C CYS A 16 12.26 16.20 24.98
N ALA A 17 11.97 17.34 24.35
CA ALA A 17 12.77 18.55 24.48
C ALA A 17 12.70 19.15 25.90
N LEU A 18 11.51 19.16 26.50
CA LEU A 18 11.30 19.61 27.88
C LEU A 18 12.02 18.71 28.89
N LEU A 19 12.00 17.39 28.69
CA LEU A 19 12.69 16.43 29.54
C LEU A 19 14.21 16.63 29.47
N GLY A 20 14.76 16.77 28.27
CA GLY A 20 16.17 17.11 28.09
C GLY A 20 16.53 18.44 28.78
N LEU A 21 15.64 19.44 28.70
CA LEU A 21 15.90 20.77 29.25
C LEU A 21 15.86 20.74 30.77
N ALA A 22 14.86 20.07 31.35
CA ALA A 22 14.77 19.85 32.79
C ALA A 22 16.01 19.13 33.31
N TYR A 23 16.46 18.08 32.62
CA TYR A 23 17.67 17.32 33.00
C TYR A 23 18.94 18.19 32.97
N ALA A 24 19.13 18.98 31.91
CA ALA A 24 20.26 19.89 31.80
C ALA A 24 20.22 21.01 32.85
N LEU A 25 19.06 21.62 33.09
CA LEU A 25 18.90 22.66 34.10
C LEU A 25 19.17 22.12 35.50
N VAL A 26 18.60 20.97 35.88
CA VAL A 26 18.84 20.38 37.21
C VAL A 26 20.33 20.12 37.45
N LEU A 27 21.06 19.66 36.42
CA LEU A 27 22.48 19.33 36.56
C LEU A 27 23.38 20.58 36.60
N TYR A 28 23.06 21.64 35.82
CA TYR A 28 23.98 22.78 35.61
C TYR A 28 23.52 24.09 36.26
N TYR A 29 22.27 24.24 36.74
CA TYR A 29 21.74 25.51 37.25
C TYR A 29 22.47 26.04 38.50
N ARG A 30 23.09 25.15 39.28
CA ARG A 30 23.83 25.50 40.51
C ARG A 30 25.14 24.74 40.68
N ASP A 31 25.64 24.15 39.61
CA ASP A 31 26.88 23.40 39.70
C ASP A 31 28.07 24.34 39.95
N ARG A 32 28.81 24.05 41.02
CA ARG A 32 30.04 24.76 41.41
C ARG A 32 31.29 23.96 41.05
N SER A 33 31.14 22.78 40.45
CA SER A 33 32.25 21.89 40.12
C SER A 33 33.20 22.44 39.05
N PHE A 34 32.82 23.50 38.34
CA PHE A 34 33.60 24.14 37.27
C PHE A 34 34.08 25.55 37.61
N GLN A 35 34.18 25.92 38.90
CA GLN A 35 34.63 27.25 39.32
C GLN A 35 36.05 27.62 38.85
N ASP A 36 36.93 26.63 38.69
CA ASP A 36 38.31 26.83 38.24
C ASP A 36 38.47 26.76 36.71
N GLY A 37 37.38 26.52 35.97
CA GLY A 37 37.37 26.32 34.53
C GLY A 37 36.87 27.53 33.73
N PRO A 38 36.98 27.47 32.38
CA PRO A 38 36.46 28.53 31.53
C PRO A 38 34.92 28.62 31.60
N ALA A 39 34.39 29.85 31.71
CA ALA A 39 32.96 30.12 31.93
C ALA A 39 32.02 29.64 30.79
N TRP A 40 32.56 29.29 29.61
CA TRP A 40 31.79 28.74 28.49
C TRP A 40 31.54 27.22 28.61
N LEU A 41 32.30 26.52 29.45
CA LEU A 41 32.25 25.06 29.55
C LEU A 41 30.92 24.54 30.13
N PRO A 42 30.38 25.09 31.24
CA PRO A 42 29.09 24.64 31.77
C PRO A 42 27.90 24.80 30.80
N PRO A 43 27.69 25.94 30.10
CA PRO A 43 26.60 26.04 29.15
C PRO A 43 26.79 25.16 27.91
N ALA A 44 28.03 24.97 27.43
CA ALA A 44 28.30 24.08 26.30
C ALA A 44 27.98 22.61 26.64
N LEU A 45 28.43 22.14 27.81
CA LEU A 45 28.13 20.78 28.29
C LEU A 45 26.63 20.61 28.57
N GLY A 46 25.97 21.64 29.13
CA GLY A 46 24.53 21.66 29.32
C GLY A 46 23.76 21.53 28.00
N PHE A 47 24.15 22.28 26.97
CA PHE A 47 23.56 22.21 25.63
C PHE A 47 23.77 20.85 24.96
N LEU A 48 24.99 20.28 25.07
CA LEU A 48 25.28 18.95 24.57
C LEU A 48 24.41 17.89 25.27
N ARG A 49 24.28 17.99 26.60
CA ARG A 49 23.47 17.08 27.43
C ARG A 49 21.99 17.19 27.05
N TRP A 50 21.47 18.41 26.90
CA TRP A 50 20.12 18.69 26.43
C TRP A 50 19.84 18.01 25.08
N THR A 51 20.75 18.21 24.13
CA THR A 51 20.64 17.66 22.78
C THR A 51 20.64 16.14 22.81
N ALA A 52 21.57 15.53 23.54
CA ALA A 52 21.67 14.07 23.65
C ALA A 52 20.41 13.45 24.27
N VAL A 53 19.93 13.98 25.40
CA VAL A 53 18.73 13.44 26.08
C VAL A 53 17.47 13.63 25.22
N THR A 54 17.35 14.77 24.54
CA THR A 54 16.23 15.02 23.62
C THR A 54 16.24 14.03 22.45
N LEU A 55 17.41 13.81 21.83
CA LEU A 55 17.56 12.85 20.73
C LEU A 55 17.28 11.42 21.17
N ILE A 56 17.82 10.98 22.31
CA ILE A 56 17.56 9.63 22.86
C ILE A 56 16.06 9.45 23.13
N SER A 57 15.41 10.43 23.75
CA SER A 57 13.98 10.39 24.06
C SER A 57 13.12 10.41 22.79
N ALA A 58 13.51 11.18 21.78
CA ALA A 58 12.84 11.19 20.47
C ALA A 58 13.01 9.86 19.74
N LEU A 59 14.18 9.22 19.83
CA LEU A 59 14.44 7.91 19.22
C LEU A 59 13.68 6.79 19.94
N LEU A 60 13.50 6.90 21.27
CA LEU A 60 12.63 6.03 22.06
C LEU A 60 11.15 6.10 21.65
N LEU A 61 10.74 7.21 21.04
CA LEU A 61 9.40 7.34 20.43
C LEU A 61 9.26 6.50 19.14
N SER A 62 10.31 5.77 18.75
CA SER A 62 10.36 4.83 17.64
C SER A 62 9.87 5.45 16.33
N PRO A 63 10.61 6.42 15.75
CA PRO A 63 10.26 6.98 14.45
C PRO A 63 10.16 5.84 13.42
N LEU A 64 8.97 5.63 12.88
CA LEU A 64 8.71 4.51 12.00
C LEU A 64 8.88 4.94 10.54
N LEU A 65 9.92 4.43 9.91
CA LEU A 65 10.12 4.56 8.46
C LEU A 65 9.14 3.62 7.75
N LYS A 66 7.94 4.11 7.43
CA LYS A 66 6.98 3.37 6.62
C LYS A 66 7.28 3.58 5.13
N THR A 67 7.76 2.53 4.46
CA THR A 67 7.66 2.46 2.99
C THR A 67 6.27 1.95 2.62
N THR A 68 5.59 2.65 1.71
CA THR A 68 4.29 2.21 1.18
C THR A 68 4.47 1.89 -0.29
N GLU A 69 4.60 0.60 -0.60
CA GLU A 69 4.54 0.08 -1.96
C GLU A 69 3.07 -0.02 -2.38
N LYS A 70 2.66 0.72 -3.41
CA LYS A 70 1.31 0.62 -3.99
C LYS A 70 1.41 -0.09 -5.33
N GLU A 71 0.94 -1.33 -5.38
CA GLU A 71 0.78 -2.07 -6.63
C GLU A 71 -0.67 -1.93 -7.10
N THR A 72 -0.89 -1.20 -8.19
CA THR A 72 -2.20 -1.12 -8.84
C THR A 72 -2.36 -2.32 -9.76
N LYS A 73 -3.14 -3.32 -9.33
CA LYS A 73 -3.50 -4.47 -10.17
C LYS A 73 -4.73 -4.16 -11.01
N ARG A 74 -4.69 -4.52 -12.30
CA ARG A 74 -5.88 -4.46 -13.16
C ARG A 74 -6.89 -5.51 -12.68
N PRO A 75 -8.19 -5.20 -12.58
CA PRO A 75 -9.19 -6.20 -12.22
C PRO A 75 -9.30 -7.23 -13.35
N VAL A 76 -9.40 -8.51 -12.97
CA VAL A 76 -9.59 -9.61 -13.93
C VAL A 76 -11.09 -9.87 -14.08
N ILE A 77 -11.59 -9.88 -15.31
CA ILE A 77 -12.97 -10.25 -15.64
C ILE A 77 -12.95 -11.59 -16.38
N VAL A 78 -13.67 -12.57 -15.85
CA VAL A 78 -13.82 -13.89 -16.46
C VAL A 78 -15.12 -13.94 -17.23
N LEU A 79 -15.05 -14.18 -18.54
CA LEU A 79 -16.20 -14.42 -19.41
C LEU A 79 -16.31 -15.93 -19.66
N ALA A 80 -17.35 -16.56 -19.14
CA ALA A 80 -17.62 -17.98 -19.33
C ALA A 80 -18.82 -18.16 -20.26
N GLN A 81 -18.63 -18.87 -21.37
CA GLN A 81 -19.65 -19.15 -22.37
C GLN A 81 -20.06 -20.63 -22.30
N ASP A 82 -21.36 -20.88 -22.26
CA ASP A 82 -21.91 -22.23 -22.36
C ASP A 82 -21.75 -22.74 -23.80
N GLU A 83 -21.08 -23.87 -23.96
CA GLU A 83 -20.82 -24.55 -25.24
C GLU A 83 -21.67 -25.83 -25.43
N SER A 84 -22.77 -25.96 -24.70
CA SER A 84 -23.65 -27.11 -24.88
C SER A 84 -24.37 -27.10 -26.24
N GLU A 85 -24.59 -28.30 -26.80
CA GLU A 85 -25.37 -28.50 -28.04
C GLU A 85 -26.80 -27.90 -27.91
N SER A 86 -27.31 -27.77 -26.69
CA SER A 86 -28.62 -27.18 -26.40
C SER A 86 -28.74 -25.71 -26.81
N ILE A 87 -27.65 -24.93 -26.67
CA ILE A 87 -27.60 -23.52 -27.08
C ILE A 87 -27.71 -23.40 -28.60
N ARG A 88 -27.01 -24.28 -29.32
CA ARG A 88 -27.05 -24.34 -30.78
C ARG A 88 -28.42 -24.83 -31.29
N ALA A 89 -29.07 -25.73 -30.57
CA ALA A 89 -30.40 -26.22 -30.92
C ALA A 89 -31.52 -25.20 -30.62
N ALA A 90 -31.28 -24.27 -29.69
CA ALA A 90 -32.24 -23.24 -29.29
C ALA A 90 -32.20 -21.97 -30.16
N MET A 91 -31.14 -21.74 -30.94
CA MET A 91 -30.94 -20.53 -31.74
C MET A 91 -30.87 -20.83 -33.23
N ASP A 92 -31.50 -19.99 -34.05
CA ASP A 92 -31.32 -20.07 -35.49
C ASP A 92 -29.89 -19.67 -35.91
N SER A 93 -29.43 -20.13 -37.08
CA SER A 93 -28.05 -19.90 -37.54
C SER A 93 -27.68 -18.41 -37.69
N THR A 94 -28.67 -17.52 -37.83
CA THR A 94 -28.51 -16.06 -37.83
C THR A 94 -28.43 -15.51 -36.41
N GLU A 95 -29.26 -16.00 -35.49
CA GLU A 95 -29.27 -15.57 -34.09
C GLU A 95 -27.98 -15.98 -33.36
N LEU A 96 -27.45 -17.16 -33.67
CA LEU A 96 -26.17 -17.65 -33.13
C LEU A 96 -24.99 -16.77 -33.60
N ARG A 97 -25.00 -16.31 -34.85
CA ARG A 97 -23.98 -15.41 -35.39
C ARG A 97 -24.05 -14.04 -34.72
N ASP A 98 -25.25 -13.46 -34.63
CA ASP A 98 -25.48 -12.19 -33.95
C ASP A 98 -25.07 -12.25 -32.47
N TYR A 99 -25.30 -13.39 -31.81
CA TYR A 99 -24.87 -13.62 -30.43
C TYR A 99 -23.35 -13.62 -30.28
N LEU A 100 -22.64 -14.38 -31.12
CA LEU A 100 -21.18 -14.44 -31.11
C LEU A 100 -20.54 -13.08 -31.41
N ASP A 101 -21.10 -12.32 -32.35
CA ASP A 101 -20.62 -10.97 -32.68
C ASP A 101 -20.78 -10.01 -31.50
N ARG A 102 -21.94 -10.05 -30.82
CA ARG A 102 -22.19 -9.25 -29.60
C ARG A 102 -21.30 -9.66 -28.44
N PHE A 103 -21.06 -10.96 -28.26
CA PHE A 103 -20.15 -11.47 -27.25
C PHE A 103 -18.70 -11.01 -27.50
N GLY A 104 -18.25 -11.07 -28.75
CA GLY A 104 -16.95 -10.55 -29.17
C GLY A 104 -16.81 -9.04 -28.99
N GLU A 105 -17.88 -8.27 -29.19
CA GLU A 105 -17.91 -6.82 -28.92
C GLU A 105 -17.86 -6.53 -27.41
N LEU A 106 -18.62 -7.26 -26.59
CA LEU A 106 -18.57 -7.15 -25.13
C LEU A 106 -17.16 -7.42 -24.59
N ARG A 107 -16.51 -8.49 -25.07
CA ARG A 107 -15.12 -8.83 -24.72
C ARG A 107 -14.18 -7.67 -25.06
N ARG A 108 -14.26 -7.13 -26.29
CA ARG A 108 -13.42 -6.01 -26.74
C ARG A 108 -13.62 -4.74 -25.91
N GLN A 109 -14.85 -4.44 -25.47
CA GLN A 109 -15.11 -3.28 -24.62
C GLN A 109 -14.53 -3.45 -23.20
N LEU A 110 -14.56 -4.67 -22.67
CA LEU A 110 -14.01 -4.98 -21.35
C LEU A 110 -12.47 -5.03 -21.36
N GLU A 111 -11.84 -5.51 -22.44
CA GLU A 111 -10.38 -5.56 -22.60
C GLU A 111 -9.72 -4.17 -22.60
N GLN A 112 -10.48 -3.08 -22.84
CA GLN A 112 -9.96 -1.72 -22.79
C GLN A 112 -9.57 -1.28 -21.37
N ASN A 113 -10.26 -1.79 -20.35
CA ASN A 113 -10.13 -1.33 -18.96
C ASN A 113 -9.73 -2.46 -17.99
N TYR A 114 -9.89 -3.72 -18.41
CA TYR A 114 -9.74 -4.90 -17.57
C TYR A 114 -8.89 -5.96 -18.26
N GLU A 115 -8.33 -6.86 -17.47
CA GLU A 115 -7.75 -8.10 -17.98
C GLU A 115 -8.88 -9.11 -18.17
N VAL A 116 -9.21 -9.45 -19.41
CA VAL A 116 -10.36 -10.32 -19.71
C VAL A 116 -9.87 -11.71 -20.11
N VAL A 117 -10.35 -12.73 -19.41
CA VAL A 117 -10.08 -14.14 -19.72
C VAL A 117 -11.39 -14.79 -20.14
N SER A 118 -11.37 -15.49 -21.28
CA SER A 118 -12.56 -16.15 -21.84
C SER A 118 -12.44 -17.67 -21.71
N TYR A 119 -13.50 -18.32 -21.22
CA TYR A 119 -13.62 -19.77 -21.12
C TYR A 119 -14.90 -20.25 -21.81
N GLY A 120 -14.82 -21.36 -22.52
CA GLY A 120 -15.97 -22.19 -22.89
C GLY A 120 -16.18 -23.26 -21.83
N PHE A 121 -17.42 -23.50 -21.42
CA PHE A 121 -17.77 -24.58 -20.49
C PHE A 121 -18.90 -25.45 -21.06
N GLY A 122 -18.73 -26.76 -20.91
CA GLY A 122 -19.73 -27.77 -21.27
C GLY A 122 -19.38 -29.09 -20.57
N SER A 123 -18.95 -30.07 -21.36
CA SER A 123 -18.39 -31.33 -20.89
C SER A 123 -16.99 -31.17 -20.27
N GLU A 124 -16.23 -30.20 -20.78
CA GLU A 124 -14.93 -29.78 -20.28
C GLU A 124 -14.86 -28.25 -20.20
N VAL A 125 -13.91 -27.71 -19.43
CA VAL A 125 -13.63 -26.26 -19.42
C VAL A 125 -12.41 -26.00 -20.30
N ARG A 126 -12.57 -25.14 -21.31
CA ARG A 126 -11.52 -24.82 -22.28
C ARG A 126 -11.29 -23.32 -22.35
N GLU A 127 -10.03 -22.90 -22.39
CA GLU A 127 -9.69 -21.49 -22.60
C GLU A 127 -9.98 -21.13 -24.06
N SER A 128 -10.94 -20.22 -24.28
CA SER A 128 -11.63 -20.12 -25.56
C SER A 128 -11.00 -19.08 -26.48
N GLY A 129 -10.52 -19.54 -27.65
CA GLY A 129 -10.21 -18.71 -28.82
C GLY A 129 -11.36 -18.66 -29.84
N GLU A 130 -12.09 -19.77 -30.02
CA GLU A 130 -13.27 -19.91 -30.89
C GLU A 130 -14.29 -20.83 -30.20
N PHE A 131 -15.59 -20.50 -30.28
CA PHE A 131 -16.66 -21.28 -29.65
C PHE A 131 -17.33 -22.22 -30.67
N THR A 132 -17.48 -23.51 -30.35
CA THR A 132 -17.99 -24.54 -31.30
C THR A 132 -19.36 -25.12 -30.93
N PHE A 133 -19.80 -25.01 -29.66
CA PHE A 133 -21.11 -25.47 -29.17
C PHE A 133 -21.45 -26.94 -29.46
N ASP A 134 -20.48 -27.84 -29.33
CA ASP A 134 -20.61 -29.27 -29.65
C ASP A 134 -20.64 -30.16 -28.38
N ASP A 135 -20.69 -29.56 -27.19
CA ASP A 135 -20.61 -30.32 -25.95
C ASP A 135 -21.96 -30.94 -25.57
N LYS A 136 -21.96 -32.25 -25.32
CA LYS A 136 -23.15 -33.00 -24.92
C LYS A 136 -23.32 -32.95 -23.40
N VAL A 137 -24.08 -31.95 -22.94
CA VAL A 137 -24.46 -31.76 -21.53
C VAL A 137 -25.98 -31.78 -21.40
#